data_AF-A0A7X4YAP1-F1
#
_entry.id   AF-A0A7X4YAP1-F1
#
_cell.length_a   1.000
_cell.length_b   1.000
_cell.length_c   1.000
_cell.angle_alpha   90.00
_cell.angle_beta   90.00
_cell.angle_gamma   90.00
#
_symmetry.space_group_name_H-M   'P 1'
#
loop_
_entity.id
_entity.type
_entity.pdbx_description
1 polymer ?
#
loop_
_entity_poly.entity_id
_entity_poly.type
_entity_poly.pdbx_seq_one_letter_code
_entity_poly.pdbx_strand_id
1 'polypeptide(L)'
;MAVDVEAPGLTPVHRELSRAYVEWLTPQDRQPFRPHVTLMNKATVEEAKAALAELGAGWSAFDSHSPALLLWRYLGGPWESVRRFPFTGRAG
;
A
#
# COMPACT_ATOMS: atom_id res chain seq x y z
N MET A 1 -5.41 10.94 -4.38
CA MET A 1 -4.07 11.13 -4.98
C MET A 1 -3.13 10.05 -4.45
N ALA A 2 -2.31 9.45 -5.30
CA ALA A 2 -1.42 8.35 -4.93
C ALA A 2 -0.11 8.42 -5.72
N VAL A 3 0.94 7.78 -5.19
CA VAL A 3 2.22 7.54 -5.87
C VAL A 3 2.33 6.06 -6.16
N ASP A 4 2.63 5.71 -7.41
CA ASP A 4 2.79 4.32 -7.81
C ASP A 4 4.04 3.71 -7.19
N VAL A 5 3.96 2.41 -6.89
CA VAL A 5 5.07 1.63 -6.35
C VAL A 5 5.42 0.52 -7.32
N GLU A 6 6.64 0.56 -7.84
CA GLU A 6 7.19 -0.52 -8.64
C GLU A 6 7.98 -1.48 -7.76
N ALA A 7 7.40 -2.63 -7.47
CA ALA A 7 8.06 -3.67 -6.70
C ALA A 7 7.56 -5.06 -7.18
N PRO A 8 8.31 -5.73 -8.08
CA PRO A 8 7.89 -7.00 -8.65
C PRO A 8 7.53 -8.07 -7.62
N GLY A 9 8.19 -8.05 -6.45
CA GLY A 9 7.92 -8.97 -5.34
C GLY A 9 6.58 -8.77 -4.64
N LEU A 10 5.93 -7.61 -4.77
CA LEU A 10 4.64 -7.36 -4.09
C LEU A 10 3.48 -8.12 -4.73
N THR A 11 3.47 -8.29 -6.05
CA THR A 11 2.37 -8.97 -6.76
C THR A 11 2.24 -10.45 -6.34
N PRO A 12 3.32 -11.25 -6.28
CA PRO A 12 3.25 -12.61 -5.75
C PRO A 12 2.72 -12.67 -4.31
N VAL A 13 3.22 -11.80 -3.42
CA VAL A 13 2.80 -11.73 -2.02
C VAL A 13 1.31 -11.39 -1.90
N HIS A 14 0.85 -10.36 -2.62
CA HIS A 14 -0.56 -9.99 -2.64
C HIS A 14 -1.43 -11.15 -3.12
N ARG A 15 -1.05 -11.82 -4.21
CA ARG A 15 -1.80 -12.96 -4.75
C ARG A 15 -1.91 -14.12 -3.76
N GLU A 16 -0.85 -14.41 -3.01
CA GLU A 16 -0.87 -15.45 -1.98
C GLU A 16 -1.83 -15.08 -0.85
N LEU A 17 -1.78 -13.84 -0.36
CA LEU A 17 -2.73 -13.33 0.63
C LEU A 17 -4.17 -13.38 0.11
N SER A 18 -4.43 -12.91 -1.11
CA SER A 18 -5.78 -12.94 -1.68
C SER A 18 -6.36 -14.35 -1.78
N ARG A 19 -5.52 -15.35 -2.08
CA ARG A 19 -5.94 -16.76 -2.11
C ARG A 19 -6.25 -17.28 -0.70
N ALA A 20 -5.38 -17.00 0.26
CA ALA A 20 -5.56 -17.45 1.63
C ALA A 20 -6.82 -16.86 2.30
N TYR A 21 -7.19 -15.63 1.92
CA TYR A 21 -8.34 -14.93 2.50
C TYR A 21 -9.58 -14.90 1.60
N VAL A 22 -9.65 -15.74 0.55
CA VAL A 22 -10.66 -15.64 -0.51
C VAL A 22 -12.11 -15.60 -0.01
N GLU A 23 -12.43 -16.28 1.10
CA GLU A 23 -13.77 -16.32 1.69
C GLU A 23 -14.17 -14.97 2.34
N TRP A 24 -13.20 -14.16 2.76
CA TRP A 24 -13.42 -12.89 3.46
C TRP A 24 -13.30 -11.65 2.55
N LEU A 25 -12.80 -11.81 1.32
CA LEU A 25 -12.58 -10.69 0.41
C LEU A 25 -13.89 -10.12 -0.14
N THR A 26 -14.06 -8.80 -0.01
CA THR A 26 -15.12 -8.04 -0.67
C THR A 26 -14.88 -7.95 -2.19
N PRO A 27 -15.87 -7.51 -2.99
CA PRO A 27 -15.64 -7.25 -4.41
C PRO A 27 -14.51 -6.24 -4.68
N GLN A 28 -14.32 -5.26 -3.78
CA GLN A 28 -13.24 -4.27 -3.90
C GLN A 28 -11.87 -4.92 -3.69
N ASP A 29 -11.72 -5.80 -2.70
CA ASP A 29 -10.45 -6.48 -2.40
C ASP A 29 -10.02 -7.46 -3.51
N ARG A 30 -10.97 -7.90 -4.34
CA ARG A 30 -10.73 -8.80 -5.48
C ARG A 30 -10.27 -8.08 -6.75
N GLN A 31 -10.28 -6.74 -6.76
CA GLN A 31 -9.83 -5.98 -7.91
C GLN A 31 -8.32 -6.20 -8.16
N PRO A 32 -7.84 -6.02 -9.40
CA PRO A 32 -6.42 -6.13 -9.71
C PRO A 32 -5.58 -5.23 -8.79
N PHE A 33 -4.56 -5.83 -8.18
CA PHE A 33 -3.65 -5.10 -7.30
C PHE A 33 -2.79 -4.13 -8.11
N ARG A 34 -2.90 -2.85 -7.79
CA ARG A 34 -2.05 -1.78 -8.31
C ARG A 34 -1.31 -1.18 -7.12
N PRO A 35 -0.05 -1.57 -6.85
CA PRO A 35 0.68 -1.09 -5.69
C PRO A 35 0.87 0.43 -5.77
N HIS A 36 0.42 1.13 -4.73
CA HIS A 36 0.56 2.57 -4.63
C HIS A 36 0.52 3.00 -3.17
N VAL A 37 1.06 4.19 -2.88
CA VAL A 37 0.92 4.87 -1.59
C VAL A 37 -0.11 5.97 -1.75
N THR A 38 -1.20 5.91 -1.01
CA THR A 38 -2.18 7.01 -0.95
C THR A 38 -1.54 8.20 -0.24
N LEU A 39 -1.47 9.36 -0.91
CA LEU A 39 -0.94 10.58 -0.29
C LEU A 39 -1.98 11.25 0.61
N MET A 40 -3.25 11.22 0.20
CA MET A 40 -4.36 11.79 0.99
C MET A 40 -5.62 10.96 0.80
N ASN A 41 -6.27 10.65 1.92
CA ASN A 41 -7.55 9.95 1.96
C ASN A 41 -8.66 10.94 2.33
N LYS A 42 -9.84 10.83 1.71
CA LYS A 42 -11.03 11.66 1.96
C LYS A 42 -10.86 13.18 1.74
N ALA A 43 -9.87 13.60 0.95
CA ALA A 43 -9.68 15.00 0.58
C ALA A 43 -10.67 15.43 -0.53
N THR A 44 -11.02 16.72 -0.53
CA THR A 44 -11.69 17.38 -1.65
C THR A 44 -10.79 17.48 -2.88
N VAL A 45 -11.37 17.82 -4.03
CA VAL A 45 -10.60 17.96 -5.28
C VAL A 45 -9.62 19.12 -5.19
N GLU A 46 -10.01 20.21 -4.55
CA GLU A 46 -9.23 21.42 -4.35
C GLU A 46 -8.01 21.13 -3.46
N GLU A 47 -8.24 20.47 -2.32
CA GLU A 47 -7.18 20.02 -1.41
C GLU A 47 -6.20 19.07 -2.13
N ALA A 48 -6.72 18.11 -2.89
CA ALA A 48 -5.92 17.18 -3.69
C ALA A 48 -4.99 17.89 -4.69
N LYS A 49 -5.49 18.91 -5.39
CA LYS A 49 -4.69 19.68 -6.36
C LYS A 49 -3.60 20.52 -5.67
N ALA A 50 -3.94 21.18 -4.57
CA ALA A 50 -2.98 21.99 -3.82
C ALA A 50 -1.85 21.13 -3.27
N ALA A 51 -2.19 20.00 -2.63
CA ALA A 51 -1.18 19.08 -2.10
C ALA A 51 -0.34 18.42 -3.19
N LEU A 52 -0.90 18.15 -4.38
CA LEU A 52 -0.11 17.62 -5.50
C LEU A 52 0.94 18.63 -5.96
N ALA A 53 0.57 19.90 -6.07
CA ALA A 53 1.49 20.96 -6.48
C ALA A 53 2.60 21.16 -5.43
N GLU A 54 2.25 21.12 -4.15
CA GLU A 54 3.19 21.27 -3.04
C GLU A 54 4.14 20.07 -2.93
N LEU A 55 3.60 18.84 -2.86
CA LEU A 55 4.41 17.62 -2.72
C LEU A 55 5.20 17.30 -3.99
N GLY A 56 4.68 17.66 -5.16
CA GLY A 56 5.38 17.48 -6.43
C GLY A 56 6.58 18.41 -6.60
N ALA A 57 6.60 19.56 -5.90
CA ALA A 57 7.70 20.51 -5.97
C ALA A 57 8.97 19.91 -5.33
N GLY A 58 9.88 19.40 -6.16
CA GLY A 58 11.14 18.79 -5.73
C GLY A 58 11.04 17.29 -5.42
N TRP A 59 9.91 16.64 -5.73
CA TRP A 59 9.83 15.19 -5.64
C TRP A 59 10.62 14.50 -6.75
N SER A 60 11.39 13.48 -6.37
CA SER A 60 12.01 12.54 -7.28
C SER A 60 11.72 11.12 -6.83
N ALA A 61 11.44 10.23 -7.78
CA ALA A 61 11.37 8.80 -7.50
C ALA A 61 12.68 8.32 -6.85
N PHE A 62 12.57 7.39 -5.92
CA PHE A 62 13.70 6.83 -5.21
C PHE A 62 13.51 5.34 -4.97
N ASP A 63 14.64 4.63 -4.92
CA ASP A 63 14.65 3.23 -4.56
C ASP A 63 14.58 3.05 -3.05
N SER A 64 13.85 2.04 -2.61
CA SER A 64 13.76 1.69 -1.20
C SER A 64 13.68 0.19 -1.00
N HIS A 65 14.00 -0.25 0.22
CA HIS A 65 13.88 -1.64 0.62
C HIS A 65 12.81 -1.81 1.69
N SER A 66 11.85 -2.69 1.44
CA SER A 66 10.80 -3.06 2.40
C SER A 66 11.20 -4.34 3.15
N PRO A 67 11.57 -4.29 4.44
CA PRO A 67 12.14 -5.44 5.15
C PRO A 67 11.11 -6.41 5.74
N ALA A 68 9.82 -6.08 5.69
CA ALA A 68 8.77 -6.86 6.35
C ALA A 68 7.37 -6.55 5.79
N LEU A 69 6.43 -7.47 6.03
CA LEU A 69 4.99 -7.20 6.00
C LEU A 69 4.50 -6.81 7.40
N LEU A 70 3.57 -5.86 7.46
CA LEU A 70 2.95 -5.43 8.71
C LEU A 70 1.45 -5.75 8.67
N LEU A 71 0.96 -6.39 9.73
CA LEU A 71 -0.48 -6.59 9.94
C LEU A 71 -1.00 -5.50 10.85
N TRP A 72 -2.03 -4.81 10.36
CA TRP A 72 -2.72 -3.76 11.06
C TRP A 72 -4.20 -4.10 11.21
N ARG A 73 -4.79 -3.69 12.34
CA ARG A 73 -6.22 -3.75 12.57
C ARG A 73 -6.80 -2.35 12.46
N TYR A 74 -7.78 -2.18 11.57
CA TYR A 74 -8.52 -0.93 11.45
C TYR A 74 -9.61 -0.84 12.53
N LEU A 75 -9.59 0.22 13.32
CA LEU A 75 -10.48 0.45 14.47
C LEU A 75 -11.51 1.56 14.19
N GLY A 76 -11.91 1.75 12.93
CA GLY A 76 -12.86 2.79 12.53
C GLY A 76 -12.26 4.18 12.33
N GLY A 77 -10.93 4.28 12.26
CA GLY A 77 -10.20 5.53 12.06
C GLY A 77 -8.73 5.36 12.46
N PRO A 78 -8.45 5.01 13.71
CA PRO A 78 -7.12 4.61 14.12
C PRO A 78 -6.78 3.20 13.61
N TRP A 79 -5.47 2.95 13.51
CA TRP A 79 -4.92 1.65 13.14
C TRP A 79 -4.08 1.14 14.30
N GLU A 80 -4.31 -0.12 14.69
CA GLU A 80 -3.51 -0.81 15.69
C GLU A 80 -2.48 -1.69 14.98
N SER A 81 -1.20 -1.57 15.36
CA SER A 81 -0.16 -2.48 14.89
C SER A 81 -0.31 -3.82 15.60
N VAL A 82 -0.59 -4.88 14.84
CA VAL A 82 -0.84 -6.21 15.41
C VAL A 82 0.42 -7.06 15.37
N ARG A 83 1.11 -7.07 14.23
CA ARG A 83 2.28 -7.93 14.03
C ARG A 83 3.16 -7.45 12.89
N ARG A 84 4.46 -7.72 13.02
CA ARG A 84 5.47 -7.57 11.96
C ARG A 84 5.98 -8.95 11.53
N PHE A 85 6.02 -9.19 10.22
CA PHE A 85 6.53 -10.40 9.60
C PHE A 85 7.77 -10.03 8.75
N PRO A 86 8.99 -10.20 9.30
CA PRO A 86 10.21 -9.96 8.52
C PRO A 86 10.25 -10.85 7.28
N PHE A 87 10.72 -10.30 6.16
CA PHE A 87 11.07 -11.15 5.03
C PHE A 87 12.40 -11.85 5.34
N THR A 88 12.39 -13.19 5.34
CA THR A 88 13.55 -14.00 5.73
C THR A 88 14.18 -14.76 4.57
N GLY A 89 13.64 -14.64 3.36
CA GLY A 89 14.21 -15.22 2.15
C GLY A 89 15.33 -14.34 1.59
N ARG A 90 16.42 -14.96 1.11
CA ARG A 90 17.28 -14.30 0.11
C ARG A 90 16.47 -14.21 -1.19
N ALA A 91 16.51 -13.05 -1.85
CA ALA A 91 16.10 -12.96 -3.25
C ALA A 91 16.90 -14.02 -4.02
N GLY A 92 16.20 -15.01 -4.58
CA GLY A 92 16.77 -15.98 -5.51
C GLY A 92 17.06 -15.31 -6.85
#